data_AF-A0A1M3CAS2-F1
#
_entry.id   AF-A0A1M3CAS2-F1
#
_cell.length_a   1.000
_cell.length_b   1.000
_cell.length_c   1.000
_cell.angle_alpha   90.00
_cell.angle_beta   90.00
_cell.angle_gamma   90.00
#
_symmetry.space_group_name_H-M   'P 1'
#
loop_
_entity.id
_entity.type
_entity.pdbx_description
1 polymer ?
#
loop_
_entity_poly.entity_id
_entity_poly.type
_entity_poly.pdbx_seq_one_letter_code
_entity_poly.pdbx_strand_id
1 'polypeptide(L)'
;MPVALEARHAPRHPVWPFEIAGGQYLPVAWADIAGWKDDDHLEAFRAFRRSCRAITARQPPAASPKALGASLREPCRAAKVIDNPDGARARAFFETHFRPVQISRLGEADGFVTGYYEPIIDGSRTRTDVYSVPVYRRPSNLFVRGFTQSSPSLPNSGPVYRKIGRRKLVPYYDRAEIEDGAIAGRGLEICWLKSQTDLLFTQIQGSARVRLEDGSTLRINYDSYNGYPYTAVGRILIERNIIPKDQMSMQRIRQWMTENPDGASELRRQNRSYVFFREVKLSDNDEAVGAQGVPLAPGRSIAVDKSLHVYGTPFFIEGELPIESEQAKTPFHRLMIAQDTGSAIVGPARADLYFGAGSEAGRISGRLRHNMHFVMLVPNSLDPAVSGRTMPLPEKRPSARIAKLFPPKHQKSDDGHKAAPQRAVSSSVAPAGKPAGTAAAPARAESSGTASSPVIQPDKSARHPRRHHRRRWRSPTR
;
A
#
# COMPACT_ATOMS: atom_id res chain seq x y z
N MET A 1 -46.01 5.44 -31.04
CA MET A 1 -44.67 5.22 -30.46
C MET A 1 -44.67 3.88 -29.73
N PRO A 2 -44.20 2.76 -30.32
CA PRO A 2 -44.01 1.52 -29.57
C PRO A 2 -42.71 1.61 -28.76
N VAL A 3 -42.75 1.20 -27.49
CA VAL A 3 -41.60 1.18 -26.60
C VAL A 3 -40.68 0.02 -26.98
N ALA A 4 -39.40 0.29 -27.20
CA ALA A 4 -38.40 -0.73 -27.49
C ALA A 4 -38.15 -1.59 -26.23
N LEU A 5 -38.38 -2.90 -26.36
CA LEU A 5 -38.01 -3.86 -25.31
C LEU A 5 -36.51 -4.17 -25.45
N GLU A 6 -35.66 -3.47 -24.69
CA GLU A 6 -34.24 -3.80 -24.65
C GLU A 6 -34.02 -5.22 -24.11
N ALA A 7 -33.56 -6.11 -24.98
CA ALA A 7 -33.13 -7.45 -24.61
C ALA A 7 -31.84 -7.37 -23.79
N ARG A 8 -31.98 -7.16 -22.48
CA ARG A 8 -30.87 -7.19 -21.51
C ARG A 8 -30.15 -8.53 -21.61
N HIS A 9 -28.98 -8.51 -22.23
CA HIS A 9 -28.05 -9.63 -22.22
C HIS A 9 -27.61 -9.84 -20.77
N ALA A 10 -28.02 -10.95 -20.16
CA ALA A 10 -27.51 -11.34 -18.86
C ALA A 10 -25.99 -11.54 -18.94
N PRO A 11 -25.18 -10.93 -18.06
CA PRO A 11 -23.73 -11.06 -18.12
C PRO A 11 -23.32 -12.53 -17.92
N ARG A 12 -22.37 -13.00 -18.75
CA ARG A 12 -21.80 -14.36 -18.65
C ARG A 12 -20.78 -14.53 -17.51
N HIS A 13 -20.66 -13.54 -16.64
CA HIS A 13 -19.73 -13.56 -15.50
C HIS A 13 -20.46 -14.00 -14.23
N PRO A 14 -19.77 -14.65 -13.28
CA PRO A 14 -20.34 -14.92 -11.96
C PRO A 14 -20.83 -13.63 -11.32
N VAL A 15 -22.11 -13.59 -10.91
CA VAL A 15 -22.63 -12.49 -10.10
C VAL A 15 -22.08 -12.65 -8.69
N TRP A 16 -21.05 -11.87 -8.38
CA TRP A 16 -20.45 -11.83 -7.05
C TRP A 16 -21.42 -11.17 -6.05
N PRO A 17 -21.51 -11.65 -4.80
CA PRO A 17 -22.34 -11.02 -3.76
C PRO A 17 -21.68 -9.75 -3.17
N PHE A 18 -20.56 -9.31 -3.74
CA PHE A 18 -19.83 -8.10 -3.40
C PHE A 18 -19.25 -7.46 -4.68
N GLU A 19 -19.05 -6.15 -4.67
CA GLU A 19 -18.42 -5.41 -5.77
C GLU A 19 -17.46 -4.36 -5.19
N ILE A 20 -16.21 -4.32 -5.66
CA ILE A 20 -15.26 -3.23 -5.39
C ILE A 20 -15.13 -2.37 -6.65
N ALA A 21 -15.37 -1.07 -6.53
CA ALA A 21 -15.40 -0.16 -7.67
C ALA A 21 -14.05 -0.15 -8.43
N GLY A 22 -14.11 -0.35 -9.75
CA GLY A 22 -12.95 -0.38 -10.63
C GLY A 22 -12.03 -1.60 -10.47
N GLY A 23 -12.43 -2.60 -9.68
CA GLY A 23 -11.73 -3.89 -9.55
C GLY A 23 -12.29 -4.97 -10.47
N GLN A 24 -11.44 -5.93 -10.83
CA GLN A 24 -11.82 -7.18 -11.49
C GLN A 24 -11.34 -8.37 -10.66
N TYR A 25 -12.05 -9.51 -10.76
CA TYR A 25 -11.86 -10.68 -9.89
C TYR A 25 -11.82 -11.96 -10.68
N LEU A 26 -10.91 -12.86 -10.30
CA LEU A 26 -10.89 -14.26 -10.76
C LEU A 26 -10.89 -15.19 -9.54
N PRO A 27 -11.78 -16.19 -9.46
CA PRO A 27 -11.65 -17.25 -8.46
C PRO A 27 -10.35 -18.02 -8.72
N VAL A 28 -9.65 -18.38 -7.66
CA VAL A 28 -8.39 -19.14 -7.70
C VAL A 28 -8.52 -20.33 -6.75
N ALA A 29 -7.83 -21.45 -7.00
CA ALA A 29 -7.74 -22.54 -6.02
C ALA A 29 -6.53 -22.34 -5.10
N TRP A 30 -6.61 -22.80 -3.85
CA TRP A 30 -5.48 -22.76 -2.90
C TRP A 30 -4.21 -23.45 -3.41
N ALA A 31 -4.33 -24.39 -4.36
CA ALA A 31 -3.22 -25.07 -4.99
C ALA A 31 -2.51 -24.24 -6.07
N ASP A 32 -3.17 -23.22 -6.61
CA ASP A 32 -2.69 -22.41 -7.74
C ASP A 32 -2.00 -21.10 -7.27
N ILE A 33 -2.04 -20.80 -5.96
CA ILE A 33 -1.39 -19.63 -5.36
C ILE A 33 0.09 -19.95 -5.12
N ALA A 34 0.99 -19.18 -5.73
CA ALA A 34 2.41 -19.45 -5.71
C ALA A 34 2.98 -19.24 -4.29
N GLY A 35 3.65 -20.25 -3.75
CA GLY A 35 4.22 -20.20 -2.40
C GLY A 35 3.20 -20.13 -1.25
N TRP A 36 1.89 -20.33 -1.49
CA TRP A 36 0.89 -20.35 -0.41
C TRP A 36 1.30 -21.30 0.71
N LYS A 37 1.68 -22.54 0.39
CA LYS A 37 2.04 -23.57 1.38
C LYS A 37 3.28 -23.22 2.21
N ASP A 38 4.16 -22.37 1.68
CA ASP A 38 5.48 -22.06 2.23
C ASP A 38 5.47 -20.82 3.16
N ASP A 39 4.36 -20.07 3.19
CA ASP A 39 4.23 -18.90 4.05
C ASP A 39 4.11 -19.27 5.54
N ASP A 40 4.65 -18.42 6.41
CA ASP A 40 4.38 -18.48 7.85
C ASP A 40 2.98 -17.89 8.17
N HIS A 41 1.99 -18.75 8.01
CA HIS A 41 0.59 -18.48 8.33
C HIS A 41 0.36 -18.17 9.80
N LEU A 42 1.24 -18.60 10.72
CA LEU A 42 1.07 -18.32 12.14
C LEU A 42 1.27 -16.83 12.42
N GLU A 43 2.26 -16.21 11.78
CA GLU A 43 2.44 -14.75 11.84
C GLU A 43 1.29 -13.98 11.18
N ALA A 44 0.78 -14.45 10.03
CA ALA A 44 -0.40 -13.87 9.40
C ALA A 44 -1.66 -14.00 10.29
N PHE A 45 -1.85 -15.14 10.95
CA PHE A 45 -2.95 -15.38 11.88
C PHE A 45 -2.85 -14.53 13.16
N ARG A 46 -1.63 -14.34 13.69
CA ARG A 46 -1.36 -13.41 14.81
C ARG A 46 -1.73 -11.97 14.42
N ALA A 47 -1.39 -11.54 13.20
CA ALA A 47 -1.82 -10.25 12.67
C ALA A 47 -3.34 -10.15 12.53
N PHE A 48 -3.99 -11.16 11.95
CA PHE A 48 -5.44 -11.21 11.80
C PHE A 48 -6.18 -11.14 13.14
N ARG A 49 -5.72 -11.88 14.18
CA ARG A 49 -6.29 -11.82 15.53
C ARG A 49 -6.18 -10.43 16.18
N ARG A 50 -5.15 -9.62 15.87
CA ARG A 50 -5.08 -8.22 16.33
C ARG A 50 -6.25 -7.41 15.75
N SER A 51 -6.47 -7.49 14.43
CA SER A 51 -7.62 -6.85 13.75
C SER A 51 -8.97 -7.29 14.32
N CYS A 52 -9.12 -8.57 14.66
CA CYS A 52 -10.38 -9.11 15.16
C CYS A 52 -10.86 -8.49 16.48
N ARG A 53 -9.96 -7.99 17.32
CA ARG A 53 -10.35 -7.23 18.53
C ARG A 53 -11.13 -5.97 18.16
N ALA A 54 -10.63 -5.19 17.20
CA ALA A 54 -11.28 -3.97 16.71
C ALA A 54 -12.56 -4.26 15.91
N ILE A 55 -12.57 -5.34 15.10
CA ILE A 55 -13.72 -5.72 14.26
C ILE A 55 -14.90 -6.21 15.11
N THR A 56 -14.64 -6.98 16.17
CA THR A 56 -15.71 -7.56 17.01
C THR A 56 -16.26 -6.56 18.03
N ALA A 57 -15.42 -5.68 18.57
CA ALA A 57 -15.82 -4.67 19.57
C ALA A 57 -16.74 -3.56 19.03
N ARG A 58 -16.67 -3.24 17.73
CA ARG A 58 -17.59 -2.28 17.11
C ARG A 58 -18.93 -2.94 16.81
N GLN A 59 -20.03 -2.23 17.00
CA GLN A 59 -21.32 -2.63 16.42
C GLN A 59 -21.23 -2.53 14.89
N PRO A 60 -21.79 -3.49 14.13
CA PRO A 60 -21.84 -3.36 12.68
C PRO A 60 -22.71 -2.15 12.31
N PRO A 61 -22.31 -1.31 11.34
CA PRO A 61 -23.19 -0.28 10.81
C PRO A 61 -24.38 -0.97 10.12
N ALA A 62 -25.58 -0.38 10.23
CA ALA A 62 -26.82 -0.97 9.69
C ALA A 62 -26.73 -1.30 8.19
N ALA A 63 -25.96 -0.51 7.43
CA ALA A 63 -25.41 -0.87 6.14
C ALA A 63 -23.95 -0.40 6.08
N SER A 64 -23.07 -1.20 5.47
CA SER A 64 -21.72 -0.78 5.09
C SER A 64 -21.69 -0.63 3.57
N PRO A 65 -21.26 0.52 3.02
CA PRO A 65 -21.16 0.71 1.56
C PRO A 65 -19.96 -0.04 0.93
N LYS A 66 -19.12 -0.68 1.75
CA LYS A 66 -17.93 -1.43 1.29
C LYS A 66 -18.28 -2.87 0.97
N ALA A 67 -17.70 -3.39 -0.10
CA ALA A 67 -17.85 -4.76 -0.61
C ALA A 67 -17.93 -5.85 0.48
N LEU A 68 -16.93 -5.93 1.36
CA LEU A 68 -16.86 -6.98 2.39
C LEU A 68 -17.74 -6.69 3.62
N GLY A 69 -18.31 -5.49 3.73
CA GLY A 69 -19.27 -5.12 4.76
C GLY A 69 -18.83 -5.45 6.20
N ALA A 70 -19.62 -6.28 6.87
CA ALA A 70 -19.34 -6.80 8.21
C ALA A 70 -18.93 -8.29 8.23
N SER A 71 -18.69 -8.91 7.06
CA SER A 71 -18.47 -10.37 6.90
C SER A 71 -17.31 -10.91 7.73
N LEU A 72 -16.22 -10.13 7.88
CA LEU A 72 -15.05 -10.47 8.70
C LEU A 72 -15.37 -10.79 10.18
N ARG A 73 -16.55 -10.40 10.70
CA ARG A 73 -16.97 -10.73 12.07
C ARG A 73 -17.08 -12.23 12.32
N GLU A 74 -17.47 -13.01 11.32
CA GLU A 74 -17.61 -14.47 11.45
C GLU A 74 -16.23 -15.17 11.55
N PRO A 75 -15.29 -15.02 10.58
CA PRO A 75 -13.93 -15.52 10.73
C PRO A 75 -13.24 -15.00 12.00
N CYS A 76 -13.52 -13.76 12.44
CA CYS A 76 -12.97 -13.24 13.69
C CYS A 76 -13.54 -13.87 14.96
N ARG A 77 -14.76 -14.40 14.95
CA ARG A 77 -15.30 -15.21 16.05
C ARG A 77 -14.62 -16.58 16.08
N ALA A 78 -14.43 -17.22 14.92
CA ALA A 78 -13.70 -18.49 14.81
C ALA A 78 -12.23 -18.34 15.25
N ALA A 79 -11.53 -17.30 14.78
CA ALA A 79 -10.15 -17.00 15.19
C ALA A 79 -9.98 -16.73 16.69
N LYS A 80 -11.06 -16.36 17.41
CA LYS A 80 -11.01 -16.11 18.85
C LYS A 80 -10.86 -17.40 19.65
N VAL A 81 -11.48 -18.50 19.21
CA VAL A 81 -11.52 -19.79 19.94
C VAL A 81 -10.38 -20.75 19.57
N ILE A 82 -9.48 -20.35 18.66
CA ILE A 82 -8.28 -21.11 18.32
C ILE A 82 -7.14 -20.66 19.23
N ASP A 83 -6.86 -21.44 20.28
CA ASP A 83 -5.75 -21.20 21.19
C ASP A 83 -4.46 -21.86 20.70
N ASN A 84 -3.35 -21.10 20.80
CA ASN A 84 -1.98 -21.47 20.43
C ASN A 84 -1.86 -22.37 19.18
N PRO A 85 -2.35 -21.94 17.99
CA PRO A 85 -2.18 -22.71 16.78
C PRO A 85 -0.70 -22.76 16.36
N ASP A 86 -0.34 -23.87 15.72
CA ASP A 86 0.85 -23.98 14.87
C ASP A 86 0.56 -23.40 13.46
N GLY A 87 1.57 -23.41 12.59
CA GLY A 87 1.44 -22.94 11.20
C GLY A 87 0.42 -23.73 10.37
N ALA A 88 0.24 -25.03 10.63
CA ALA A 88 -0.70 -25.87 9.89
C ALA A 88 -2.16 -25.57 10.27
N ARG A 89 -2.45 -25.40 11.57
CA ARG A 89 -3.75 -24.94 12.08
C ARG A 89 -4.06 -23.51 11.64
N ALA A 90 -3.05 -22.63 11.62
CA ALA A 90 -3.20 -21.27 11.12
C ALA A 90 -3.53 -21.23 9.63
N ARG A 91 -2.87 -22.04 8.79
CA ARG A 91 -3.23 -22.20 7.37
C ARG A 91 -4.64 -22.76 7.20
N ALA A 92 -4.95 -23.86 7.89
CA ALA A 92 -6.26 -24.52 7.83
C ALA A 92 -7.41 -23.57 8.23
N PHE A 93 -7.18 -22.64 9.17
CA PHE A 93 -8.15 -21.58 9.49
C PHE A 93 -8.47 -20.71 8.26
N PHE A 94 -7.46 -20.23 7.52
CA PHE A 94 -7.69 -19.41 6.33
C PHE A 94 -8.38 -20.23 5.21
N GLU A 95 -7.94 -21.46 4.97
CA GLU A 95 -8.54 -22.38 3.98
C GLU A 95 -10.00 -22.73 4.31
N THR A 96 -10.34 -22.83 5.60
CA THR A 96 -11.68 -23.18 6.09
C THR A 96 -12.65 -22.00 6.01
N HIS A 97 -12.23 -20.79 6.40
CA HIS A 97 -13.13 -19.64 6.58
C HIS A 97 -13.19 -18.66 5.40
N PHE A 98 -12.31 -18.81 4.41
CA PHE A 98 -12.22 -17.89 3.27
C PHE A 98 -12.18 -18.60 1.91
N ARG A 99 -12.41 -17.81 0.87
CA ARG A 99 -12.15 -18.13 -0.54
C ARG A 99 -11.08 -17.18 -1.08
N PRO A 100 -10.03 -17.69 -1.74
CA PRO A 100 -9.05 -16.85 -2.40
C PRO A 100 -9.62 -16.35 -3.73
N VAL A 101 -9.48 -15.05 -3.96
CA VAL A 101 -9.94 -14.37 -5.17
C VAL A 101 -8.82 -13.47 -5.65
N GLN A 102 -8.25 -13.75 -6.82
CA GLN A 102 -7.29 -12.86 -7.45
C GLN A 102 -7.99 -11.53 -7.76
N ILE A 103 -7.38 -10.42 -7.37
CA ILE A 103 -7.92 -9.07 -7.57
C ILE A 103 -6.90 -8.22 -8.31
N SER A 104 -7.35 -7.52 -9.34
CA SER A 104 -6.58 -6.46 -9.99
C SER A 104 -7.48 -5.26 -10.29
N ARG A 105 -6.90 -4.18 -10.80
CA ARG A 105 -7.66 -3.06 -11.36
C ARG A 105 -8.20 -3.45 -12.74
N LEU A 106 -9.39 -2.95 -13.09
CA LEU A 106 -10.04 -3.27 -14.37
C LEU A 106 -9.12 -2.90 -15.55
N GLY A 107 -8.80 -3.89 -16.39
CA GLY A 107 -7.89 -3.74 -17.52
C GLY A 107 -6.39 -3.89 -17.21
N GLU A 108 -6.02 -4.16 -15.95
CA GLU A 108 -4.64 -4.42 -15.50
C GLU A 108 -4.53 -5.87 -15.01
N ALA A 109 -3.42 -6.55 -15.29
CA ALA A 109 -3.19 -7.93 -14.83
C ALA A 109 -2.78 -8.00 -13.35
N ASP A 110 -2.03 -7.00 -12.91
CA ASP A 110 -1.36 -6.97 -11.61
C ASP A 110 -1.98 -5.93 -10.67
N GLY A 111 -1.66 -6.05 -9.39
CA GLY A 111 -1.70 -4.94 -8.45
C GLY A 111 -0.34 -4.25 -8.32
N PHE A 112 -0.26 -3.25 -7.45
CA PHE A 112 0.93 -2.43 -7.27
C PHE A 112 1.29 -2.20 -5.80
N VAL A 113 2.55 -2.48 -5.45
CA VAL A 113 3.08 -2.31 -4.09
C VAL A 113 4.14 -1.22 -4.00
N THR A 114 4.11 -0.53 -2.86
CA THR A 114 5.20 0.30 -2.34
C THR A 114 5.54 -0.18 -0.93
N GLY A 115 6.50 0.44 -0.25
CA GLY A 115 6.79 0.16 1.15
C GLY A 115 6.80 1.41 2.02
N TYR A 116 6.38 1.24 3.28
CA TYR A 116 6.45 2.25 4.34
C TYR A 116 7.03 1.66 5.64
N TYR A 117 7.47 2.52 6.54
CA TYR A 117 8.19 2.16 7.76
C TYR A 117 8.05 3.24 8.85
N GLU A 118 8.35 2.91 10.10
CA GLU A 118 8.42 3.89 11.18
C GLU A 118 9.86 4.46 11.29
N PRO A 119 10.12 5.71 10.85
CA PRO A 119 11.44 6.31 10.95
C PRO A 119 11.86 6.56 12.40
N ILE A 120 13.15 6.36 12.65
CA ILE A 120 13.82 6.80 13.89
C ILE A 120 14.60 8.07 13.55
N ILE A 121 14.27 9.17 14.21
CA ILE A 121 14.82 10.51 13.97
C ILE A 121 15.23 11.14 15.30
N ASP A 122 16.16 12.10 15.28
CA ASP A 122 16.52 12.84 16.49
C ASP A 122 15.63 14.09 16.64
N GLY A 123 15.30 14.44 17.87
CA GLY A 123 14.55 15.65 18.21
C GLY A 123 14.82 16.14 19.63
N SER A 124 14.20 17.25 20.00
CA SER A 124 14.21 17.76 21.38
C SER A 124 12.81 18.13 21.86
N ARG A 125 12.60 18.11 23.18
CA ARG A 125 11.37 18.62 23.84
C ARG A 125 11.40 20.13 24.07
N THR A 126 12.46 20.82 23.65
CA THR A 126 12.54 22.28 23.60
C THR A 126 13.07 22.74 22.25
N ARG A 127 12.79 23.99 21.88
CA ARG A 127 13.38 24.59 20.68
C ARG A 127 14.83 24.97 20.97
N THR A 128 15.74 24.61 20.07
CA THR A 128 17.14 25.05 20.09
C THR A 128 17.57 25.51 18.69
N ASP A 129 18.80 26.00 18.54
CA ASP A 129 19.36 26.36 17.24
C ASP A 129 19.51 25.14 16.30
N VAL A 130 19.72 23.96 16.90
CA VAL A 130 19.79 22.66 16.18
C VAL A 130 18.39 22.10 15.95
N TYR A 131 17.52 22.12 16.96
CA TYR A 131 16.15 21.60 16.90
C TYR A 131 15.17 22.76 16.76
N SER A 132 15.04 23.28 15.54
CA SER A 132 14.27 24.48 15.23
C SER A 132 12.90 24.21 14.58
N VAL A 133 12.67 22.99 14.07
CA VAL A 133 11.50 22.65 13.24
C VAL A 133 10.39 22.00 14.07
N PRO A 134 9.24 22.66 14.31
CA PRO A 134 8.21 22.15 15.21
C PRO A 134 7.39 20.99 14.60
N VAL A 135 7.18 19.93 15.39
CA VAL A 135 6.18 18.90 15.12
C VAL A 135 4.88 19.28 15.79
N TYR A 136 3.84 19.61 15.03
CA TYR A 136 2.57 20.10 15.59
C TYR A 136 1.57 18.99 15.92
N ARG A 137 0.91 19.14 17.08
CA ARG A 137 -0.33 18.42 17.39
C ARG A 137 -1.55 19.05 16.74
N ARG A 138 -2.65 18.30 16.63
CA ARG A 138 -3.91 18.76 16.04
C ARG A 138 -4.39 20.08 16.69
N PRO A 139 -4.53 21.18 15.92
CA PRO A 139 -4.97 22.45 16.47
C PRO A 139 -6.46 22.43 16.87
N SER A 140 -6.80 23.02 18.01
CA SER A 140 -8.19 23.07 18.52
C SER A 140 -9.19 23.82 17.63
N ASN A 141 -8.69 24.60 16.66
CA ASN A 141 -9.49 25.31 15.65
C ASN A 141 -9.52 24.60 14.29
N LEU A 142 -9.10 23.33 14.21
CA LEU A 142 -9.22 22.46 13.04
C LEU A 142 -10.57 21.73 13.07
N PHE A 143 -11.43 21.96 12.08
CA PHE A 143 -12.79 21.45 12.02
C PHE A 143 -13.03 20.59 10.79
N VAL A 144 -13.75 19.48 10.97
CA VAL A 144 -14.24 18.63 9.88
C VAL A 144 -15.75 18.47 10.04
N ARG A 145 -16.50 18.60 8.94
CA ARG A 145 -17.98 18.50 8.97
C ARG A 145 -18.40 17.10 9.42
N GLY A 146 -19.29 17.04 10.41
CA GLY A 146 -19.75 15.77 11.00
C GLY A 146 -18.86 15.19 12.11
N PHE A 147 -17.74 15.84 12.46
CA PHE A 147 -16.82 15.38 13.50
C PHE A 147 -16.60 16.44 14.59
N THR A 148 -16.26 15.99 15.78
CA THR A 148 -15.96 16.80 16.97
C THR A 148 -14.48 16.67 17.36
N GLN A 149 -13.97 17.58 18.21
CA GLN A 149 -12.60 17.43 18.76
C GLN A 149 -12.44 16.13 19.57
N SER A 150 -13.51 15.67 20.22
CA SER A 150 -13.55 14.41 20.98
C SER A 150 -13.76 13.15 20.11
N SER A 151 -13.89 13.28 18.79
CA SER A 151 -14.01 12.12 17.90
C SER A 151 -12.72 11.27 17.95
N PRO A 152 -12.80 9.94 18.17
CA PRO A 152 -11.61 9.09 18.37
C PRO A 152 -10.63 9.09 17.19
N SER A 153 -11.11 9.40 15.99
CA SER A 153 -10.30 9.76 14.83
C SER A 153 -11.07 10.70 13.92
N LEU A 154 -10.34 11.45 13.10
CA LEU A 154 -10.90 12.24 12.00
C LEU A 154 -10.82 11.43 10.69
N PRO A 155 -11.61 11.78 9.65
CA PRO A 155 -11.40 11.21 8.32
C PRO A 155 -10.02 11.62 7.80
N ASN A 156 -9.46 10.81 6.91
CA ASN A 156 -8.15 11.00 6.28
C ASN A 156 -8.26 11.52 4.82
N SER A 157 -9.45 12.00 4.44
CA SER A 157 -9.77 12.57 3.13
C SER A 157 -10.96 13.53 3.24
N GLY A 158 -11.09 14.43 2.26
CA GLY A 158 -12.11 15.49 2.24
C GLY A 158 -11.62 16.87 2.72
N PRO A 159 -12.51 17.86 2.86
CA PRO A 159 -12.14 19.22 3.25
C PRO A 159 -12.03 19.38 4.77
N VAL A 160 -11.02 20.14 5.19
CA VAL A 160 -10.78 20.54 6.58
C VAL A 160 -10.80 22.07 6.67
N TYR A 161 -11.39 22.60 7.73
CA TYR A 161 -11.69 24.01 7.88
C TYR A 161 -11.08 24.62 9.15
N ARG A 162 -10.77 25.91 9.12
CA ARG A 162 -10.55 26.73 10.32
C ARG A 162 -11.68 27.73 10.49
N LYS A 163 -11.94 28.09 11.74
CA LYS A 163 -12.94 29.11 12.10
C LYS A 163 -12.30 30.50 12.13
N ILE A 164 -12.92 31.46 11.45
CA ILE A 164 -12.62 32.90 11.55
C ILE A 164 -13.85 33.59 12.16
N GLY A 165 -13.63 34.34 13.25
CA GLY A 165 -14.70 34.97 14.01
C GLY A 165 -15.72 33.98 14.57
N ARG A 166 -16.98 34.40 14.72
CA ARG A 166 -18.03 33.57 15.36
C ARG A 166 -18.67 32.51 14.44
N ARG A 167 -18.68 32.68 13.12
CA ARG A 167 -19.43 31.81 12.19
C ARG A 167 -18.74 31.41 10.87
N LYS A 168 -17.68 32.09 10.41
CA LYS A 168 -17.09 31.81 9.09
C LYS A 168 -16.15 30.60 9.18
N LEU A 169 -16.46 29.54 8.43
CA LEU A 169 -15.51 28.46 8.15
C LEU A 169 -14.82 28.76 6.82
N VAL A 170 -13.48 28.68 6.81
CA VAL A 170 -12.63 28.76 5.61
C VAL A 170 -11.72 27.53 5.57
N PRO A 171 -11.11 27.16 4.43
CA PRO A 171 -10.12 26.08 4.40
C PRO A 171 -9.03 26.25 5.47
N TYR A 172 -8.52 25.13 5.99
CA TYR A 172 -7.38 25.18 6.92
C TYR A 172 -6.14 25.76 6.21
N TYR A 173 -5.13 26.14 6.98
CA TYR A 173 -3.85 26.58 6.45
C TYR A 173 -3.16 25.47 5.65
N ASP A 174 -2.60 25.80 4.49
CA ASP A 174 -1.76 24.87 3.75
C ASP A 174 -0.33 24.76 4.33
N ARG A 175 0.48 23.88 3.76
CA ARG A 175 1.86 23.65 4.20
C ARG A 175 2.68 24.94 4.27
N ALA A 176 2.63 25.79 3.25
CA ALA A 176 3.47 26.98 3.20
C ALA A 176 3.06 27.96 4.31
N GLU A 177 1.76 28.23 4.46
CA GLU A 177 1.22 29.06 5.54
C GLU A 177 1.61 28.54 6.94
N ILE A 178 1.58 27.21 7.16
CA ILE A 178 1.98 26.60 8.44
C ILE A 178 3.49 26.76 8.69
N GLU A 179 4.32 26.55 7.67
CA GLU A 179 5.78 26.68 7.76
C GLU A 179 6.24 28.14 7.92
N ASP A 180 5.49 29.09 7.36
CA ASP A 180 5.66 30.53 7.57
C ASP A 180 5.09 31.02 8.92
N GLY A 181 4.59 30.10 9.76
CA GLY A 181 4.26 30.36 11.15
C GLY A 181 2.80 30.68 11.46
N ALA A 182 1.85 30.44 10.55
CA ALA A 182 0.42 30.75 10.76
C ALA A 182 -0.24 30.07 11.98
N ILE A 183 0.43 29.08 12.60
CA ILE A 183 0.01 28.44 13.85
C ILE A 183 1.09 28.44 14.95
N ALA A 184 2.20 29.15 14.77
CA ALA A 184 3.29 29.24 15.73
C ALA A 184 2.90 30.01 17.01
N GLY A 185 3.61 29.76 18.11
CA GLY A 185 3.38 30.45 19.40
C GLY A 185 2.07 30.08 20.10
N ARG A 186 1.33 29.10 19.57
CA ARG A 186 0.07 28.59 20.13
C ARG A 186 0.28 27.42 21.11
N GLY A 187 1.53 27.10 21.45
CA GLY A 187 1.90 26.00 22.33
C GLY A 187 1.46 24.63 21.80
N LEU A 188 1.44 24.44 20.48
CA LEU A 188 0.97 23.23 19.76
C LEU A 188 2.10 22.23 19.49
N GLU A 189 3.34 22.61 19.74
CA GLU A 189 4.56 21.87 19.48
C GLU A 189 4.65 20.62 20.39
N ILE A 190 4.89 19.44 19.82
CA ILE A 190 5.10 18.18 20.56
C ILE A 190 6.61 18.00 20.86
N CYS A 191 7.42 18.26 19.84
CA CYS A 191 8.87 18.28 19.86
C CYS A 191 9.38 19.12 18.68
N TRP A 192 10.69 19.30 18.60
CA TRP A 192 11.38 19.96 17.50
C TRP A 192 12.39 19.02 16.83
N LEU A 193 12.47 19.08 15.51
CA LEU A 193 13.39 18.31 14.66
C LEU A 193 14.49 19.19 14.08
N LYS A 194 15.55 18.55 13.59
CA LYS A 194 16.69 19.22 12.91
C LYS A 194 16.31 19.78 11.55
N SER A 195 15.48 19.04 10.79
CA SER A 195 15.23 19.33 9.39
C SER A 195 13.75 19.32 9.02
N GLN A 196 13.38 20.31 8.23
CA GLN A 196 12.11 20.45 7.54
C GLN A 196 11.86 19.32 6.53
N THR A 197 12.93 18.68 6.04
CA THR A 197 12.87 17.46 5.20
C THR A 197 12.49 16.25 6.03
N ASP A 198 13.07 16.07 7.23
CA ASP A 198 12.71 14.96 8.12
C ASP A 198 11.26 15.05 8.59
N LEU A 199 10.76 16.25 8.84
CA LEU A 199 9.34 16.46 9.11
C LEU A 199 8.47 16.03 7.92
N LEU A 200 8.79 16.43 6.68
CA LEU A 200 8.03 16.00 5.50
C LEU A 200 7.98 14.47 5.38
N PHE A 201 9.11 13.79 5.49
CA PHE A 201 9.14 12.33 5.38
C PHE A 201 8.43 11.65 6.55
N THR A 202 8.53 12.17 7.77
CA THR A 202 7.75 11.70 8.92
C THR A 202 6.24 11.86 8.68
N GLN A 203 5.81 12.96 8.06
CA GLN A 203 4.41 13.18 7.66
C GLN A 203 3.94 12.25 6.54
N ILE A 204 4.84 11.82 5.64
CA ILE A 204 4.55 10.80 4.61
C ILE A 204 4.40 9.40 5.24
N GLN A 205 5.26 9.04 6.20
CA GLN A 205 5.20 7.74 6.89
C GLN A 205 4.07 7.65 7.93
N GLY A 206 3.59 8.79 8.45
CA GLY A 206 2.45 8.85 9.38
C GLY A 206 2.76 8.50 10.85
N SER A 207 3.97 8.04 11.15
CA SER A 207 4.47 7.85 12.53
C SER A 207 5.98 8.01 12.60
N ALA A 208 6.55 8.16 13.80
CA ALA A 208 8.00 8.15 14.03
C ALA A 208 8.36 7.85 15.50
N ARG A 209 9.61 7.41 15.68
CA ARG A 209 10.31 7.38 16.96
C ARG A 209 11.27 8.56 17.01
N VAL A 210 11.00 9.53 17.88
CA VAL A 210 11.87 10.70 18.09
C VAL A 210 12.79 10.39 19.27
N ARG A 211 14.07 10.17 18.98
CA ARG A 211 15.14 10.03 19.98
C ARG A 211 15.43 11.41 20.57
N LEU A 212 15.27 11.54 21.87
CA LEU A 212 15.50 12.79 22.61
C LEU A 212 16.95 12.87 23.12
N GLU A 213 17.38 14.09 23.45
CA GLU A 213 18.74 14.38 23.93
C GLU A 213 19.07 13.74 25.29
N ASP A 214 18.05 13.39 26.08
CA ASP A 214 18.16 12.63 27.34
C ASP A 214 18.26 11.10 27.13
N GLY A 215 18.24 10.64 25.87
CA GLY A 215 18.28 9.22 25.50
C GLY A 215 16.91 8.53 25.51
N SER A 216 15.83 9.21 25.91
CA SER A 216 14.47 8.65 25.86
C SER A 216 13.86 8.71 24.46
N THR A 217 12.84 7.88 24.21
CA THR A 217 12.08 7.87 22.95
C THR A 217 10.71 8.49 23.12
N LEU A 218 10.42 9.50 22.30
CA LEU A 218 9.08 10.06 22.09
C LEU A 218 8.44 9.41 20.86
N ARG A 219 7.33 8.68 21.05
CA ARG A 219 6.57 8.05 19.96
C ARG A 219 5.45 8.96 19.48
N ILE A 220 5.38 9.22 18.17
CA ILE A 220 4.34 10.05 17.54
C ILE A 220 3.62 9.28 16.44
N ASN A 221 2.28 9.36 16.42
CA ASN A 221 1.44 8.80 15.37
C ASN A 221 0.51 9.87 14.79
N TYR A 222 0.02 9.62 13.57
CA TYR A 222 -1.02 10.40 12.93
C TYR A 222 -2.22 10.67 13.86
N ASP A 223 -2.66 11.93 13.86
CA ASP A 223 -3.92 12.39 14.45
C ASP A 223 -4.85 12.92 13.34
N SER A 224 -4.34 13.86 12.53
CA SER A 224 -5.13 14.54 11.50
C SER A 224 -4.26 15.20 10.43
N TYR A 225 -4.90 15.94 9.53
CA TYR A 225 -4.28 16.63 8.39
C TYR A 225 -5.06 17.91 8.07
N ASN A 226 -4.48 18.77 7.23
CA ASN A 226 -5.03 20.09 6.91
C ASN A 226 -6.06 20.14 5.75
N GLY A 227 -6.52 19.01 5.22
CA GLY A 227 -7.56 18.96 4.18
C GLY A 227 -7.08 19.06 2.74
N TYR A 228 -5.79 19.29 2.50
CA TYR A 228 -5.24 19.33 1.14
C TYR A 228 -4.79 17.93 0.67
N PRO A 229 -4.98 17.59 -0.61
CA PRO A 229 -4.49 16.34 -1.17
C PRO A 229 -2.96 16.28 -1.14
N TYR A 230 -2.42 15.08 -0.98
CA TYR A 230 -0.98 14.84 -1.04
C TYR A 230 -0.45 15.02 -2.46
N THR A 231 0.63 15.79 -2.61
CA THR A 231 1.37 15.91 -3.87
C THR A 231 2.72 15.21 -3.74
N ALA A 232 2.97 14.21 -4.57
CA ALA A 232 4.23 13.47 -4.57
C ALA A 232 5.40 14.32 -5.09
N VAL A 233 6.30 14.74 -4.20
CA VAL A 233 7.49 15.55 -4.54
C VAL A 233 8.41 14.86 -5.57
N GLY A 234 8.52 13.52 -5.52
CA GLY A 234 9.27 12.75 -6.50
C GLY A 234 8.73 12.87 -7.93
N ARG A 235 7.40 13.05 -8.10
CA ARG A 235 6.80 13.27 -9.42
C ARG A 235 7.23 14.63 -10.00
N ILE A 236 7.25 15.67 -9.18
CA ILE A 236 7.66 17.02 -9.58
C ILE A 236 9.13 17.04 -10.00
N LEU A 237 9.99 16.28 -9.32
CA LEU A 237 11.40 16.12 -9.69
C LEU A 237 11.60 15.42 -11.06
N ILE A 238 10.70 14.49 -11.43
CA ILE A 238 10.67 13.87 -12.77
C ILE A 238 10.15 14.89 -13.80
N GLU A 239 9.02 15.54 -13.53
CA GLU A 239 8.37 16.52 -14.42
C GLU A 239 9.29 17.71 -14.75
N ARG A 240 10.17 18.09 -13.81
CA ARG A 240 11.21 19.12 -14.00
C ARG A 240 12.53 18.60 -14.61
N ASN A 241 12.62 17.32 -14.97
CA ASN A 241 13.83 16.64 -15.46
C ASN A 241 15.05 16.74 -14.50
N ILE A 242 14.82 16.88 -13.19
CA ILE A 242 15.88 17.01 -12.18
C ILE A 242 16.40 15.63 -11.75
N ILE A 243 15.50 14.64 -11.64
CA ILE A 243 15.86 13.25 -11.29
C ILE A 243 15.09 12.28 -12.21
N PRO A 244 15.78 11.43 -12.98
CA PRO A 244 15.17 10.42 -13.84
C PRO A 244 14.23 9.45 -13.09
N LYS A 245 13.19 8.96 -13.78
CA LYS A 245 12.14 8.09 -13.21
C LYS A 245 12.68 6.73 -12.71
N ASP A 246 13.69 6.20 -13.37
CA ASP A 246 14.44 4.99 -13.03
C ASP A 246 15.28 5.17 -11.76
N GLN A 247 15.88 6.36 -11.57
CA GLN A 247 16.69 6.71 -10.39
C GLN A 247 15.85 7.21 -9.18
N MET A 248 14.53 7.26 -9.32
CA MET A 248 13.63 7.85 -8.34
C MET A 248 13.41 6.94 -7.12
N SER A 249 14.12 7.24 -6.02
CA SER A 249 13.97 6.59 -4.71
C SER A 249 13.80 7.61 -3.57
N MET A 250 13.33 7.17 -2.41
CA MET A 250 13.24 8.03 -1.22
C MET A 250 14.60 8.62 -0.82
N GLN A 251 15.65 7.80 -0.95
CA GLN A 251 17.03 8.16 -0.67
C GLN A 251 17.52 9.24 -1.63
N ARG A 252 17.26 9.10 -2.94
CA ARG A 252 17.69 10.07 -3.96
C ARG A 252 16.96 11.42 -3.82
N ILE A 253 15.67 11.42 -3.45
CA ILE A 253 14.94 12.66 -3.12
C ILE A 253 15.55 13.34 -1.88
N ARG A 254 15.80 12.60 -0.80
CA ARG A 254 16.42 13.12 0.43
C ARG A 254 17.79 13.71 0.16
N GLN A 255 18.63 13.00 -0.60
CA GLN A 255 19.95 13.47 -1.01
C GLN A 255 19.85 14.81 -1.76
N TRP A 256 19.01 14.88 -2.81
CA TRP A 256 18.83 16.11 -3.58
C TRP A 256 18.34 17.28 -2.71
N MET A 257 17.42 17.03 -1.77
CA MET A 257 16.94 18.04 -0.83
C MET A 257 18.01 18.55 0.13
N THR A 258 18.97 17.71 0.53
CA THR A 258 20.13 18.12 1.32
C THR A 258 21.14 18.91 0.49
N GLU A 259 21.36 18.52 -0.77
CA GLU A 259 22.26 19.18 -1.72
C GLU A 259 21.72 20.53 -2.21
N ASN A 260 20.40 20.77 -2.17
CA ASN A 260 19.73 21.95 -2.73
C ASN A 260 18.71 22.57 -1.74
N PRO A 261 19.12 23.21 -0.63
CA PRO A 261 18.21 23.65 0.43
C PRO A 261 17.05 24.55 -0.01
N ASP A 262 17.31 25.55 -0.86
CA ASP A 262 16.28 26.47 -1.35
C ASP A 262 15.26 25.76 -2.26
N GLY A 263 15.77 24.93 -3.19
CA GLY A 263 14.96 24.07 -4.04
C GLY A 263 14.17 23.03 -3.23
N ALA A 264 14.71 22.53 -2.11
CA ALA A 264 14.02 21.65 -1.19
C ALA A 264 12.85 22.35 -0.49
N SER A 265 13.03 23.62 -0.10
CA SER A 265 11.96 24.43 0.47
C SER A 265 10.80 24.63 -0.53
N GLU A 266 11.13 25.04 -1.76
CA GLU A 266 10.17 25.27 -2.85
C GLU A 266 9.43 23.97 -3.23
N LEU A 267 10.17 22.90 -3.52
CA LEU A 267 9.62 21.58 -3.86
C LEU A 267 8.69 21.03 -2.77
N ARG A 268 9.09 21.16 -1.51
CA ARG A 268 8.31 20.67 -0.37
C ARG A 268 7.00 21.43 -0.20
N ARG A 269 7.01 22.75 -0.42
CA ARG A 269 5.81 23.60 -0.37
C ARG A 269 4.79 23.29 -1.47
N GLN A 270 5.19 22.67 -2.59
CA GLN A 270 4.27 22.12 -3.59
C GLN A 270 3.33 21.03 -3.00
N ASN A 271 3.77 20.30 -1.96
CA ASN A 271 2.91 19.41 -1.20
C ASN A 271 2.12 20.20 -0.14
N ARG A 272 1.02 20.83 -0.57
CA ARG A 272 0.10 21.61 0.29
C ARG A 272 -0.45 20.82 1.48
N SER A 273 -0.45 19.49 1.41
CA SER A 273 -0.87 18.61 2.51
C SER A 273 0.10 18.66 3.69
N TYR A 274 -0.44 18.83 4.89
CA TYR A 274 0.27 18.86 6.16
C TYR A 274 -0.41 17.93 7.16
N VAL A 275 0.38 17.10 7.85
CA VAL A 275 -0.09 16.12 8.85
C VAL A 275 0.24 16.59 10.26
N PHE A 276 -0.73 16.46 11.15
CA PHE A 276 -0.60 16.71 12.58
C PHE A 276 -0.54 15.39 13.34
N PHE A 277 0.28 15.37 14.39
CA PHE A 277 0.56 14.17 15.17
C PHE A 277 -0.10 14.21 16.56
N ARG A 278 0.01 13.10 17.27
CA ARG A 278 -0.23 12.97 18.71
C ARG A 278 0.86 12.10 19.31
N GLU A 279 1.28 12.44 20.52
CA GLU A 279 2.15 11.58 21.34
C GLU A 279 1.38 10.31 21.72
N VAL A 280 2.04 9.14 21.65
CA VAL A 280 1.46 7.85 22.01
C VAL A 280 2.32 7.14 23.05
N LYS A 281 1.66 6.48 24.00
CA LYS A 281 2.32 5.69 25.04
C LYS A 281 2.61 4.29 24.51
N LEU A 282 3.67 4.18 23.70
CA LEU A 282 4.24 2.94 23.18
C LEU A 282 5.67 2.81 23.70
N SER A 283 6.08 1.61 24.08
CA SER A 283 7.47 1.31 24.45
C SER A 283 8.37 1.20 23.20
N ASP A 284 9.69 1.13 23.39
CA ASP A 284 10.63 0.93 22.27
C ASP A 284 10.45 -0.43 21.56
N ASN A 285 9.85 -1.41 22.22
CA ASN A 285 9.58 -2.73 21.63
C ASN A 285 8.20 -2.81 20.94
N ASP A 286 7.36 -1.79 21.08
CA ASP A 286 6.04 -1.75 20.44
C ASP A 286 6.11 -1.24 19.00
N GLU A 287 5.34 -1.86 18.12
CA GLU A 287 5.15 -1.43 16.74
C GLU A 287 4.16 -0.26 16.63
N ALA A 288 4.27 0.52 15.55
CA ALA A 288 3.37 1.63 15.28
C ALA A 288 1.89 1.18 15.19
N VAL A 289 0.97 2.02 15.67
CA VAL A 289 -0.48 1.77 15.58
C VAL A 289 -1.02 2.35 14.26
N GLY A 290 -1.48 1.47 13.37
CA GLY A 290 -2.07 1.84 12.08
C GLY A 290 -3.52 2.36 12.20
N ALA A 291 -4.07 2.84 11.09
CA ALA A 291 -5.38 3.49 11.04
C ALA A 291 -6.60 2.61 11.43
N GLN A 292 -6.45 1.28 11.54
CA GLN A 292 -7.46 0.43 12.18
C GLN A 292 -7.56 0.67 13.70
N GLY A 293 -6.49 1.17 14.33
CA GLY A 293 -6.36 1.31 15.78
C GLY A 293 -5.72 0.08 16.46
N VAL A 294 -4.92 -0.71 15.72
CA VAL A 294 -4.18 -1.87 16.23
C VAL A 294 -2.69 -1.74 15.92
N PRO A 295 -1.78 -2.32 16.72
CA PRO A 295 -0.36 -2.40 16.37
C PRO A 295 -0.15 -3.16 15.07
N LEU A 296 0.65 -2.58 14.19
CA LEU A 296 1.12 -3.19 12.95
C LEU A 296 2.10 -4.33 13.25
N ALA A 297 2.45 -5.10 12.22
CA ALA A 297 3.51 -6.09 12.26
C ALA A 297 4.35 -6.04 10.98
N PRO A 298 5.69 -5.94 11.10
CA PRO A 298 6.61 -5.97 9.98
C PRO A 298 6.36 -7.17 9.08
N GLY A 299 6.27 -6.95 7.76
CA GLY A 299 6.03 -8.01 6.78
C GLY A 299 4.66 -8.70 6.85
N ARG A 300 3.73 -8.22 7.70
CA ARG A 300 2.37 -8.79 7.86
C ARG A 300 1.25 -7.76 7.84
N SER A 301 1.54 -6.47 7.95
CA SER A 301 0.54 -5.40 7.80
C SER A 301 0.70 -4.67 6.48
N ILE A 302 -0.42 -4.31 5.87
CA ILE A 302 -0.47 -3.43 4.70
C ILE A 302 -1.39 -2.24 4.93
N ALA A 303 -1.04 -1.11 4.32
CA ALA A 303 -1.95 -0.01 4.07
C ALA A 303 -2.73 -0.27 2.78
N VAL A 304 -4.02 -0.01 2.77
CA VAL A 304 -4.91 -0.21 1.60
C VAL A 304 -5.83 0.99 1.37
N ASP A 305 -6.51 1.04 0.22
CA ASP A 305 -7.56 2.01 -0.04
C ASP A 305 -8.74 1.83 0.93
N LYS A 306 -8.88 2.78 1.88
CA LYS A 306 -9.96 2.79 2.88
C LYS A 306 -11.34 3.08 2.27
N SER A 307 -11.47 3.62 1.07
CA SER A 307 -12.79 3.78 0.44
C SER A 307 -13.35 2.42 -0.02
N LEU A 308 -12.47 1.55 -0.50
CA LEU A 308 -12.79 0.24 -1.08
C LEU A 308 -12.79 -0.89 -0.03
N HIS A 309 -11.71 -1.00 0.75
CA HIS A 309 -11.42 -2.18 1.57
C HIS A 309 -11.82 -2.04 3.03
N VAL A 310 -12.14 -3.17 3.67
CA VAL A 310 -12.42 -3.24 5.11
C VAL A 310 -11.13 -3.59 5.85
N TYR A 311 -10.85 -2.92 6.98
CA TYR A 311 -9.67 -3.29 7.77
C TYR A 311 -9.82 -4.68 8.38
N GLY A 312 -8.73 -5.45 8.34
CA GLY A 312 -8.66 -6.87 8.68
C GLY A 312 -8.82 -7.81 7.48
N THR A 313 -9.15 -7.32 6.28
CA THR A 313 -9.14 -8.17 5.08
C THR A 313 -7.74 -8.74 4.86
N PRO A 314 -7.57 -10.07 4.73
CA PRO A 314 -6.30 -10.67 4.35
C PRO A 314 -6.08 -10.58 2.84
N PHE A 315 -4.84 -10.30 2.45
CA PHE A 315 -4.36 -10.35 1.08
C PHE A 315 -3.07 -11.16 1.05
N PHE A 316 -3.03 -12.19 0.23
CA PHE A 316 -1.78 -12.82 -0.17
C PHE A 316 -1.18 -12.02 -1.31
N ILE A 317 0.07 -11.59 -1.17
CA ILE A 317 0.81 -10.83 -2.17
C ILE A 317 1.95 -11.73 -2.66
N GLU A 318 2.01 -11.93 -3.98
CA GLU A 318 2.99 -12.80 -4.64
C GLU A 318 3.73 -12.07 -5.77
N GLY A 319 5.01 -12.39 -5.96
CA GLY A 319 5.89 -11.79 -6.97
C GLY A 319 7.35 -11.70 -6.51
N GLU A 320 8.14 -10.84 -7.14
CA GLU A 320 9.54 -10.58 -6.80
C GLU A 320 9.72 -9.17 -6.21
N LEU A 321 10.45 -9.05 -5.11
CA LEU A 321 10.84 -7.75 -4.53
C LEU A 321 12.36 -7.65 -4.31
N PRO A 322 12.96 -6.47 -4.49
CA PRO A 322 14.33 -6.22 -4.05
C PRO A 322 14.36 -6.09 -2.53
N ILE A 323 14.58 -7.19 -1.80
CA ILE A 323 14.66 -7.21 -0.33
C ILE A 323 16.11 -7.27 0.16
N GLU A 324 16.96 -8.07 -0.48
CA GLU A 324 18.39 -8.15 -0.14
C GLU A 324 19.16 -6.91 -0.67
N SER A 325 19.23 -6.77 -2.00
CA SER A 325 19.86 -5.65 -2.72
C SER A 325 18.88 -4.94 -3.65
N GLU A 326 19.30 -3.85 -4.29
CA GLU A 326 18.46 -3.09 -5.24
C GLU A 326 18.17 -3.85 -6.53
N GLN A 327 19.05 -4.78 -6.91
CA GLN A 327 18.93 -5.64 -8.10
C GLN A 327 18.42 -7.05 -7.74
N ALA A 328 18.17 -7.34 -6.47
CA ALA A 328 17.69 -8.64 -6.03
C ALA A 328 16.26 -8.90 -6.53
N LYS A 329 16.02 -10.15 -6.91
CA LYS A 329 14.70 -10.69 -7.24
C LYS A 329 14.31 -11.68 -6.13
N THR A 330 14.17 -11.17 -4.91
CA THR A 330 13.81 -12.02 -3.76
C THR A 330 12.34 -12.44 -3.93
N PRO A 331 12.01 -13.75 -3.99
CA PRO A 331 10.63 -14.19 -4.04
C PRO A 331 9.88 -13.72 -2.78
N PHE A 332 8.71 -13.11 -2.98
CA PHE A 332 7.89 -12.58 -1.90
C PHE A 332 6.49 -13.17 -2.03
N HIS A 333 6.20 -14.16 -1.19
CA HIS A 333 4.91 -14.82 -1.09
C HIS A 333 4.45 -14.68 0.37
N ARG A 334 3.53 -13.76 0.68
CA ARG A 334 3.09 -13.51 2.06
C ARG A 334 1.62 -13.18 2.17
N LEU A 335 0.94 -13.84 3.12
CA LEU A 335 -0.34 -13.42 3.65
C LEU A 335 -0.16 -12.22 4.59
N MET A 336 -0.79 -11.11 4.24
CA MET A 336 -0.73 -9.84 4.96
C MET A 336 -2.14 -9.31 5.22
N ILE A 337 -2.28 -8.45 6.24
CA ILE A 337 -3.57 -7.98 6.74
C ILE A 337 -3.70 -6.48 6.54
N ALA A 338 -4.83 -6.03 5.98
CA ALA A 338 -5.17 -4.63 5.82
C ALA A 338 -5.41 -3.94 7.17
N GLN A 339 -4.37 -3.34 7.76
CA GLN A 339 -4.41 -2.73 9.10
C GLN A 339 -4.23 -1.21 9.09
N ASP A 340 -3.87 -0.65 7.94
CA ASP A 340 -3.63 0.78 7.77
C ASP A 340 -4.21 1.34 6.45
N THR A 341 -4.03 2.64 6.22
CA THR A 341 -4.35 3.33 4.97
C THR A 341 -3.46 4.56 4.78
N GLY A 342 -3.17 4.92 3.52
CA GLY A 342 -2.52 6.18 3.17
C GLY A 342 -3.31 6.92 2.11
N SER A 343 -3.24 8.26 2.08
CA SER A 343 -3.97 9.08 1.09
C SER A 343 -3.49 8.86 -0.35
N ALA A 344 -2.28 8.33 -0.53
CA ALA A 344 -1.72 7.93 -1.83
C ALA A 344 -1.98 6.44 -2.19
N ILE A 345 -2.68 5.70 -1.33
CA ILE A 345 -2.99 4.27 -1.50
C ILE A 345 -4.43 4.17 -1.98
N VAL A 346 -4.61 4.28 -3.30
CA VAL A 346 -5.90 4.33 -3.98
C VAL A 346 -5.99 3.23 -5.03
N GLY A 347 -7.11 2.50 -5.06
CA GLY A 347 -7.39 1.44 -6.02
C GLY A 347 -7.56 0.04 -5.41
N PRO A 348 -8.18 -0.89 -6.16
CA PRO A 348 -8.60 -2.20 -5.66
C PRO A 348 -7.43 -3.14 -5.35
N ALA A 349 -6.35 -3.08 -6.14
CA ALA A 349 -5.13 -3.89 -5.94
C ALA A 349 -3.91 -2.99 -5.72
N ARG A 350 -4.00 -2.09 -4.73
CA ARG A 350 -2.94 -1.15 -4.36
C ARG A 350 -2.67 -1.27 -2.86
N ALA A 351 -1.42 -1.58 -2.49
CA ALA A 351 -1.02 -1.69 -1.09
C ALA A 351 0.34 -1.05 -0.78
N ASP A 352 0.48 -0.55 0.44
CA ASP A 352 1.78 -0.17 1.01
C ASP A 352 2.21 -1.22 2.04
N LEU A 353 3.41 -1.77 1.88
CA LEU A 353 3.95 -2.86 2.69
C LEU A 353 4.65 -2.29 3.94
N TYR A 354 4.25 -2.68 5.15
CA TYR A 354 4.91 -2.22 6.39
C TYR A 354 6.16 -3.06 6.68
N PHE A 355 7.33 -2.40 6.78
CA PHE A 355 8.61 -3.07 7.06
C PHE A 355 9.09 -2.97 8.52
N GLY A 356 8.31 -2.36 9.42
CA GLY A 356 8.75 -2.12 10.80
C GLY A 356 9.43 -0.77 10.97
N ALA A 357 10.31 -0.67 11.96
CA ALA A 357 10.98 0.58 12.33
C ALA A 357 12.47 0.63 11.96
N GLY A 358 12.99 1.84 11.83
CA GLY A 358 14.43 2.10 11.71
C GLY A 358 15.00 2.15 10.29
N SER A 359 16.32 2.25 10.20
CA SER A 359 17.05 2.52 8.95
C SER A 359 16.94 1.40 7.92
N GLU A 360 16.99 0.14 8.35
CA GLU A 360 16.92 -1.01 7.44
C GLU A 360 15.52 -1.18 6.86
N ALA A 361 14.47 -1.02 7.68
CA ALA A 361 13.10 -0.97 7.20
C ALA A 361 12.93 0.14 6.15
N GLY A 362 13.50 1.33 6.39
CA GLY A 362 13.51 2.43 5.42
C GLY A 362 14.33 2.18 4.16
N ARG A 363 15.44 1.43 4.25
CA ARG A 363 16.26 1.02 3.09
C ARG A 363 15.48 0.11 2.16
N ILE A 364 14.82 -0.91 2.71
CA ILE A 364 14.02 -1.87 1.94
C ILE A 364 12.77 -1.19 1.40
N SER A 365 12.01 -0.49 2.24
CA SER A 365 10.73 0.11 1.87
C SER A 365 10.88 1.23 0.83
N GLY A 366 11.92 2.07 0.96
CA GLY A 366 12.15 3.26 0.13
C GLY A 366 12.49 2.98 -1.35
N ARG A 367 12.74 1.72 -1.71
CA ARG A 367 12.97 1.26 -3.10
C ARG A 367 11.85 0.41 -3.68
N LEU A 368 10.75 0.16 -2.94
CA LEU A 368 9.65 -0.66 -3.45
C LEU A 368 8.72 0.16 -4.36
N ARG A 369 8.61 -0.27 -5.61
CA ARG A 369 7.73 0.30 -6.64
C ARG A 369 7.44 -0.77 -7.70
N HIS A 370 6.73 -1.83 -7.31
CA HIS A 370 6.64 -3.08 -8.08
C HIS A 370 5.20 -3.50 -8.38
N ASN A 371 5.01 -4.09 -9.55
CA ASN A 371 3.82 -4.88 -9.85
C ASN A 371 3.89 -6.20 -9.07
N MET A 372 2.77 -6.63 -8.49
CA MET A 372 2.64 -7.89 -7.75
C MET A 372 1.24 -8.47 -8.01
N HIS A 373 1.06 -9.78 -7.96
CA HIS A 373 -0.29 -10.34 -7.96
C HIS A 373 -0.88 -10.27 -6.55
N PHE A 374 -2.18 -10.00 -6.48
CA PHE A 374 -2.93 -9.87 -5.22
C PHE A 374 -4.02 -10.95 -5.20
N VAL A 375 -4.04 -11.77 -4.16
CA VAL A 375 -5.12 -12.71 -3.87
C VAL A 375 -5.80 -12.26 -2.58
N MET A 376 -6.99 -11.69 -2.69
CA MET A 376 -7.83 -11.28 -1.57
C MET A 376 -8.51 -12.51 -0.97
N LEU A 377 -8.47 -12.66 0.36
CA LEU A 377 -9.22 -13.70 1.05
C LEU A 377 -10.60 -13.16 1.44
N VAL A 378 -11.62 -13.63 0.73
CA VAL A 378 -13.03 -13.26 0.94
C VAL A 378 -13.69 -14.23 1.92
N PRO A 379 -14.37 -13.78 2.99
CA PRO A 379 -15.09 -14.68 3.89
C PRO A 379 -16.14 -15.53 3.17
N ASN A 380 -16.30 -16.81 3.55
CA ASN A 380 -17.24 -17.73 2.89
C ASN A 380 -18.72 -17.28 2.91
N SER A 381 -19.11 -16.40 3.83
CA SER A 381 -20.44 -15.77 3.84
C SER A 381 -20.69 -14.83 2.65
N LEU A 382 -19.64 -14.52 1.86
CA LEU A 382 -19.68 -13.81 0.58
C LEU A 382 -19.21 -14.69 -0.59
N ASP A 383 -19.32 -16.02 -0.47
CA ASP A 383 -19.06 -16.95 -1.57
C ASP A 383 -20.25 -16.95 -2.56
N PRO A 384 -20.08 -16.58 -3.85
CA PRO A 384 -21.15 -16.58 -4.84
C PRO A 384 -21.80 -17.95 -5.04
N ALA A 385 -21.07 -19.05 -4.86
CA ALA A 385 -21.61 -20.40 -4.99
C ALA A 385 -22.51 -20.77 -3.80
N VAL A 386 -22.27 -20.18 -2.62
CA VAL A 386 -23.13 -20.35 -1.44
C VAL A 386 -24.34 -19.42 -1.54
N SER A 387 -24.15 -18.15 -1.89
CA SER A 387 -25.26 -17.21 -2.11
C SER A 387 -26.18 -17.64 -3.26
N GLY A 388 -25.63 -18.22 -4.34
CA GLY A 388 -26.39 -18.75 -5.46
C GLY A 388 -27.33 -19.91 -5.12
N ARG A 389 -27.10 -20.63 -4.00
CA ARG A 389 -28.01 -21.67 -3.51
C ARG A 389 -29.28 -21.11 -2.86
N THR A 390 -29.24 -19.86 -2.40
CA THR A 390 -30.37 -19.18 -1.76
C THR A 390 -30.98 -18.07 -2.61
N MET A 391 -30.39 -17.74 -3.76
CA MET A 391 -31.02 -16.85 -4.74
C MET A 391 -32.32 -17.49 -5.28
N PRO A 392 -33.43 -16.74 -5.36
CA PRO A 392 -34.62 -17.20 -6.07
C PRO A 392 -34.27 -17.50 -7.53
N LEU A 393 -34.64 -18.68 -8.01
CA LEU A 393 -34.51 -18.98 -9.43
C LEU A 393 -35.34 -17.98 -10.24
N PRO A 394 -34.87 -17.51 -11.41
CA PRO A 394 -35.67 -16.70 -12.31
C PRO A 394 -36.99 -17.40 -12.62
N GLU A 395 -38.10 -16.64 -12.67
CA GLU A 395 -39.40 -17.20 -13.03
C GLU A 395 -39.29 -17.96 -14.36
N LYS A 396 -39.92 -19.15 -14.42
CA LYS A 396 -39.94 -19.95 -15.65
C LYS A 396 -40.47 -19.07 -16.78
N ARG A 397 -39.67 -18.90 -17.83
CA ARG A 397 -40.04 -18.15 -19.05
C ARG A 397 -41.51 -18.44 -19.41
N PRO A 398 -42.35 -17.41 -19.62
CA PRO A 398 -43.76 -17.64 -19.88
C PRO A 398 -43.93 -18.62 -21.04
N SER A 399 -44.72 -19.67 -20.81
CA SER A 399 -44.86 -20.77 -21.77
C SER A 399 -45.31 -20.28 -23.16
N ALA A 400 -45.15 -21.12 -24.19
CA ALA A 400 -45.45 -20.82 -25.58
C ALA A 400 -46.89 -20.30 -25.86
N ARG A 401 -47.81 -20.35 -24.88
CA ARG A 401 -49.08 -19.62 -24.91
C ARG A 401 -48.91 -18.09 -25.05
N ILE A 402 -47.93 -17.46 -24.40
CA ILE A 402 -47.74 -15.99 -24.53
C ILE A 402 -47.10 -15.63 -25.88
N ALA A 403 -46.21 -16.48 -26.41
CA ALA A 403 -45.68 -16.31 -27.76
C ALA A 403 -46.77 -16.36 -28.86
N LYS A 404 -47.89 -17.05 -28.62
CA LYS A 404 -49.06 -17.04 -29.51
C LYS A 404 -49.95 -15.79 -29.38
N LEU A 405 -49.84 -15.03 -28.28
CA LEU A 405 -50.60 -13.79 -28.07
C LEU A 405 -49.95 -12.57 -28.75
N PHE A 406 -48.67 -12.64 -29.10
CA PHE A 406 -47.93 -11.58 -29.79
C PHE A 406 -47.08 -12.13 -30.95
N PRO A 407 -47.70 -12.55 -32.07
CA PRO A 407 -46.95 -12.91 -33.27
C PRO A 407 -46.20 -11.68 -33.84
N PRO A 408 -44.93 -11.81 -34.26
CA PRO A 408 -44.19 -10.71 -34.85
C PRO A 408 -44.84 -10.29 -36.18
N LYS A 409 -45.12 -8.99 -36.35
CA LYS A 409 -45.61 -8.46 -37.62
C LYS A 409 -44.53 -8.59 -38.69
N HIS A 410 -44.85 -9.26 -39.80
CA HIS A 410 -44.00 -9.28 -40.98
C HIS A 410 -43.70 -7.85 -41.47
N GLN A 411 -42.43 -7.47 -41.49
CA GLN A 411 -41.95 -6.47 -42.43
C GLN A 411 -41.68 -7.18 -43.76
N LYS A 412 -42.13 -6.59 -44.86
CA LYS A 412 -41.93 -7.13 -46.21
C LYS A 412 -40.44 -7.08 -46.57
N SER A 413 -39.98 -8.15 -47.22
CA SER A 413 -38.78 -8.13 -48.05
C SER A 413 -38.99 -7.24 -49.27
N ASP A 414 -37.93 -6.58 -49.71
CA ASP A 414 -37.82 -6.03 -51.06
C ASP A 414 -36.58 -6.70 -51.72
N ASP A 415 -36.72 -7.12 -52.98
CA ASP A 415 -35.84 -8.10 -53.61
C ASP A 415 -34.55 -7.51 -54.21
N GLY A 416 -33.42 -8.21 -54.05
CA GLY A 416 -32.08 -7.66 -54.28
C GLY A 416 -31.01 -8.63 -54.82
N HIS A 417 -31.35 -9.43 -55.83
CA HIS A 417 -30.41 -10.10 -56.78
C HIS A 417 -29.54 -11.31 -56.32
N LYS A 418 -30.04 -12.50 -56.67
CA LYS A 418 -29.37 -13.66 -57.32
C LYS A 418 -27.92 -14.04 -56.94
N ALA A 419 -27.77 -15.27 -56.44
CA ALA A 419 -26.51 -16.01 -56.34
C ALA A 419 -26.46 -17.23 -57.28
N ALA A 420 -25.25 -17.65 -57.70
CA ALA A 420 -24.86 -19.03 -58.05
C ALA A 420 -23.33 -19.09 -58.33
N PRO A 421 -22.66 -20.25 -58.29
CA PRO A 421 -22.48 -21.08 -57.09
C PRO A 421 -20.99 -21.46 -56.85
N GLN A 422 -20.69 -22.04 -55.69
CA GLN A 422 -19.36 -22.55 -55.34
C GLN A 422 -18.98 -23.83 -56.10
N ARG A 423 -17.67 -24.10 -56.23
CA ARG A 423 -17.13 -25.43 -56.54
C ARG A 423 -15.91 -25.71 -55.65
N ALA A 424 -15.84 -26.92 -55.11
CA ALA A 424 -14.73 -27.39 -54.26
C ALA A 424 -13.50 -27.80 -55.09
N VAL A 425 -12.36 -28.09 -54.45
CA VAL A 425 -11.77 -29.45 -54.25
C VAL A 425 -10.48 -29.33 -53.39
N SER A 426 -10.11 -30.43 -52.74
CA SER A 426 -9.00 -30.67 -51.81
C SER A 426 -7.59 -30.83 -52.44
N SER A 427 -6.60 -31.03 -51.55
CA SER A 427 -5.48 -32.01 -51.61
C SER A 427 -4.02 -31.55 -51.89
N SER A 428 -3.24 -31.47 -50.80
CA SER A 428 -2.04 -32.30 -50.49
C SER A 428 -0.72 -32.27 -51.31
N VAL A 429 0.39 -32.47 -50.55
CA VAL A 429 1.73 -33.02 -50.93
C VAL A 429 2.85 -32.02 -51.33
N ALA A 430 4.05 -32.25 -50.78
CA ALA A 430 5.36 -31.62 -51.06
C ALA A 430 6.24 -32.56 -51.96
N PRO A 431 7.47 -32.28 -52.49
CA PRO A 431 8.62 -31.70 -51.76
C PRO A 431 9.72 -30.94 -52.58
N ALA A 432 10.77 -30.49 -51.86
CA ALA A 432 12.22 -30.38 -52.20
C ALA A 432 12.76 -29.71 -53.51
N GLY A 433 13.74 -28.81 -53.36
CA GLY A 433 14.70 -28.41 -54.44
C GLY A 433 15.55 -27.15 -54.16
N LYS A 434 16.89 -27.27 -54.16
CA LYS A 434 17.94 -26.20 -54.11
C LYS A 434 18.69 -26.18 -55.48
N PRO A 435 19.63 -25.25 -55.86
CA PRO A 435 20.76 -24.72 -55.06
C PRO A 435 21.39 -23.33 -55.48
N ALA A 436 22.65 -23.10 -55.02
CA ALA A 436 23.67 -22.07 -55.36
C ALA A 436 23.58 -20.67 -54.68
N GLY A 437 24.67 -20.02 -54.23
CA GLY A 437 26.05 -20.49 -54.00
C GLY A 437 27.09 -19.37 -53.74
N THR A 438 28.02 -19.57 -52.78
CA THR A 438 29.36 -18.90 -52.57
C THR A 438 29.43 -17.36 -52.42
N ALA A 439 30.28 -16.73 -51.58
CA ALA A 439 31.29 -17.13 -50.57
C ALA A 439 31.32 -16.02 -49.46
N ALA A 440 32.28 -15.84 -48.51
CA ALA A 440 33.61 -16.41 -48.23
C ALA A 440 33.97 -16.30 -46.72
N ALA A 441 35.25 -16.53 -46.38
CA ALA A 441 35.93 -16.32 -45.08
C ALA A 441 37.42 -15.90 -45.40
N PRO A 442 38.44 -15.83 -44.51
CA PRO A 442 38.60 -16.23 -43.09
C PRO A 442 38.92 -14.98 -42.20
N ALA A 443 39.66 -14.95 -41.07
CA ALA A 443 40.57 -15.88 -40.39
C ALA A 443 40.72 -15.60 -38.85
N ARG A 444 41.75 -16.19 -38.22
CA ARG A 444 42.21 -15.99 -36.82
C ARG A 444 43.58 -15.31 -36.78
N ALA A 445 43.93 -14.69 -35.64
CA ALA A 445 45.30 -14.71 -35.10
C ALA A 445 45.31 -14.51 -33.56
N GLU A 446 46.20 -15.22 -32.88
CA GLU A 446 46.61 -15.01 -31.48
C GLU A 446 47.76 -13.96 -31.47
N SER A 447 48.42 -13.49 -30.40
CA SER A 447 48.61 -13.96 -29.02
C SER A 447 49.24 -12.85 -28.13
N SER A 448 49.31 -13.10 -26.80
CA SER A 448 50.33 -12.57 -25.86
C SER A 448 50.36 -11.07 -25.48
N GLY A 449 50.77 -10.77 -24.23
CA GLY A 449 51.14 -9.41 -23.80
C GLY A 449 50.78 -9.04 -22.35
N THR A 450 51.59 -9.45 -21.37
CA THR A 450 51.48 -9.01 -19.97
C THR A 450 51.83 -7.54 -19.76
N ALA A 451 50.99 -6.78 -19.03
CA ALA A 451 51.42 -5.57 -18.31
C ALA A 451 50.53 -5.29 -17.09
N SER A 452 51.16 -4.94 -15.97
CA SER A 452 50.52 -4.77 -14.67
C SER A 452 49.81 -3.42 -14.50
N SER A 453 48.81 -3.35 -13.62
CA SER A 453 48.33 -2.10 -13.01
C SER A 453 48.01 -2.32 -11.52
N PRO A 454 48.17 -1.30 -10.66
CA PRO A 454 48.74 -1.54 -9.34
C PRO A 454 47.72 -1.88 -8.24
N VAL A 455 48.12 -2.81 -7.37
CA VAL A 455 47.47 -3.09 -6.09
C VAL A 455 47.84 -1.97 -5.10
N ILE A 456 46.85 -1.22 -4.63
CA ILE A 456 47.01 -0.31 -3.48
C ILE A 456 46.97 -1.17 -2.21
N GLN A 457 48.12 -1.38 -1.58
CA GLN A 457 48.19 -1.95 -0.23
C GLN A 457 47.93 -0.87 0.83
N PRO A 458 47.29 -1.21 1.96
CA PRO A 458 47.16 -0.28 3.09
C PRO A 458 48.49 -0.13 3.83
N ASP A 459 48.93 1.12 4.03
CA ASP A 459 50.15 1.43 4.76
C ASP A 459 50.09 0.96 6.23
N LYS A 460 51.20 0.39 6.71
CA LYS A 460 51.43 0.00 8.11
C LYS A 460 52.61 0.80 8.65
N SER A 461 52.34 1.97 9.22
CA SER A 461 53.33 2.76 9.93
C SER A 461 53.01 2.92 11.43
N ALA A 462 54.04 2.71 12.26
CA ALA A 462 54.19 3.11 13.66
C ALA A 462 53.05 2.84 14.68
N ARG A 463 53.10 1.66 15.33
CA ARG A 463 52.57 1.52 16.70
C ARG A 463 53.51 2.23 17.69
N HIS A 464 52.98 3.14 18.51
CA HIS A 464 53.65 3.68 19.69
C HIS A 464 52.80 3.42 20.94
N PRO A 465 53.33 2.76 22.00
CA PRO A 465 52.55 2.41 23.18
C PRO A 465 52.44 3.59 24.15
N ARG A 466 51.23 4.17 24.29
CA ARG A 466 50.96 5.11 25.38
C ARG A 466 50.82 4.36 26.70
N ARG A 467 51.68 4.70 27.67
CA ARG A 467 51.69 4.14 29.03
C ARG A 467 50.40 4.48 29.79
N HIS A 468 49.74 3.47 30.36
CA HIS A 468 48.70 3.68 31.36
C HIS A 468 49.31 3.99 32.73
N HIS A 469 49.23 5.23 33.19
CA HIS A 469 49.45 5.56 34.60
C HIS A 469 48.21 5.24 35.43
N ARG A 470 48.24 4.14 36.20
CA ARG A 470 47.29 3.90 37.29
C ARG A 470 47.51 4.94 38.40
N ARG A 471 46.59 5.89 38.57
CA ARG A 471 46.47 6.65 39.83
C ARG A 471 45.48 5.95 40.75
N ARG A 472 45.99 5.40 41.86
CA ARG A 472 45.16 5.04 43.03
C ARG A 472 44.52 6.32 43.58
N TRP A 473 43.22 6.27 43.86
CA TRP A 473 42.61 7.17 44.84
C TRP A 473 42.18 6.34 46.06
N ARG A 474 42.56 6.83 47.24
CA ARG A 474 42.15 6.26 48.54
C ARG A 474 40.81 6.89 48.93
N SER A 475 39.93 6.08 49.50
CA SER A 475 38.81 6.58 50.30
C SER A 475 39.32 7.29 51.57
N PRO A 476 38.57 8.26 52.08
CA PRO A 476 38.46 8.50 53.51
C PRO A 476 37.02 8.28 53.98
N THR A 477 36.86 7.42 54.98
CA THR A 477 35.65 7.33 55.80
C THR A 477 35.62 8.46 56.82
N ARG A 478 34.51 9.18 56.92
CA ARG A 478 33.84 9.53 58.17
C ARG A 478 32.39 9.89 57.90
#